data_AF-U3TRJ9-F1
#
_entry.id   AF-U3TRJ9-F1
#
_cell.length_a   1.000
_cell.length_b   1.000
_cell.length_c   1.000
_cell.angle_alpha   90.00
_cell.angle_beta   90.00
_cell.angle_gamma   90.00
#
_symmetry.space_group_name_H-M   'P 1'
#
loop_
_entity.id
_entity.type
_entity.pdbx_description
1 polymer ?
#
loop_
_entity_poly.entity_id
_entity_poly.type
_entity_poly.pdbx_seq_one_letter_code
_entity_poly.pdbx_strand_id
1 'polypeptide(L)'
;MRVAGRLAAEVLEMIAPHVVPGVTTGELDRLCHQHITEKQQAISACLGYHGFPKSVCISVNEVVCHGIPSDDRVLKDGDIVNVDVTVIKDEYHGDTSKMFIVGKPTIQGERLCRVTQESLYIALRLVKPGIRRRELGRAIQKYVEAQDFPWSASIADTASVKASMKSRRCCITMPTTAAWCCRLA
;
A
#
# COMPACT_ATOMS: atom_id res chain seq x y z
N MET A 1 -1.61 -7.38 17.10
CA MET A 1 -1.33 -7.54 15.65
C MET A 1 -2.53 -7.98 14.82
N ARG A 2 -3.17 -9.14 15.04
CA ARG A 2 -4.28 -9.62 14.16
C ARG A 2 -5.42 -8.61 14.01
N VAL A 3 -5.82 -7.97 15.11
CA VAL A 3 -6.86 -6.92 15.11
C VAL A 3 -6.43 -5.74 14.24
N ALA A 4 -5.26 -5.15 14.50
CA ALA A 4 -4.75 -4.02 13.72
C ALA A 4 -4.64 -4.33 12.21
N GLY A 5 -4.13 -5.52 11.86
CA GLY A 5 -4.05 -5.95 10.45
C GLY A 5 -5.43 -6.11 9.79
N ARG A 6 -6.42 -6.66 10.52
CA ARG A 6 -7.81 -6.75 10.03
C ARG A 6 -8.42 -5.37 9.83
N LEU A 7 -8.24 -4.45 10.78
CA LEU A 7 -8.75 -3.08 10.66
C LEU A 7 -8.16 -2.35 9.45
N ALA A 8 -6.85 -2.50 9.19
CA ALA A 8 -6.22 -1.89 8.01
C ALA A 8 -6.79 -2.47 6.70
N ALA A 9 -7.07 -3.78 6.64
CA ALA A 9 -7.72 -4.41 5.49
C ALA A 9 -9.18 -3.94 5.30
N GLU A 10 -9.94 -3.80 6.39
CA GLU A 10 -11.33 -3.30 6.36
C GLU A 10 -11.41 -1.87 5.78
N VAL A 11 -10.41 -1.01 6.00
CA VAL A 11 -10.35 0.32 5.37
C VAL A 11 -10.25 0.21 3.84
N LEU A 12 -9.44 -0.72 3.33
CA LEU A 12 -9.30 -0.96 1.89
C LEU A 12 -10.58 -1.54 1.26
N GLU A 13 -11.32 -2.36 2.00
CA GLU A 13 -12.63 -2.85 1.57
C GLU A 13 -13.66 -1.72 1.55
N MET A 14 -13.66 -0.89 2.59
CA MET A 14 -14.57 0.25 2.72
C MET A 14 -14.34 1.30 1.63
N ILE A 15 -13.09 1.62 1.30
CA ILE A 15 -12.79 2.68 0.32
C ILE A 15 -13.05 2.23 -1.13
N ALA A 16 -13.04 0.92 -1.40
CA ALA A 16 -13.18 0.36 -2.74
C ALA A 16 -14.34 0.94 -3.57
N PRO A 17 -15.60 1.02 -3.07
CA PRO A 17 -16.71 1.60 -3.83
C PRO A 17 -16.58 3.11 -4.09
N HIS A 18 -15.69 3.82 -3.39
CA HIS A 18 -15.48 5.26 -3.54
C HIS A 18 -14.36 5.61 -4.54
N VAL A 19 -13.56 4.62 -4.96
CA VAL A 19 -12.49 4.82 -5.96
C VAL A 19 -13.10 4.88 -7.36
N VAL A 20 -13.72 6.00 -7.68
CA VAL A 20 -14.46 6.23 -8.94
C VAL A 20 -14.02 7.54 -9.63
N PRO A 21 -14.24 7.68 -10.95
CA PRO A 21 -13.89 8.91 -11.66
C PRO A 21 -14.56 10.14 -11.04
N GLY A 22 -13.84 11.26 -10.97
CA GLY A 22 -14.33 12.53 -10.45
C GLY A 22 -14.11 12.77 -8.95
N VAL A 23 -13.77 11.73 -8.18
CA VAL A 23 -13.44 11.85 -6.75
C VAL A 23 -12.00 12.33 -6.58
N THR A 24 -11.74 13.18 -5.59
CA THR A 24 -10.38 13.64 -5.28
C THR A 24 -9.66 12.69 -4.33
N THR A 25 -8.34 12.61 -4.40
CA THR A 25 -7.58 11.82 -3.41
C THR A 25 -7.75 12.40 -2.00
N GLY A 26 -7.92 13.72 -1.87
CA GLY A 26 -8.27 14.37 -0.60
C GLY A 26 -9.59 13.89 0.00
N GLU A 27 -10.60 13.63 -0.83
CA GLU A 27 -11.89 13.06 -0.38
C GLU A 27 -11.73 11.62 0.11
N LEU A 28 -10.99 10.80 -0.63
CA LEU A 28 -10.68 9.42 -0.21
C LEU A 28 -9.93 9.38 1.13
N ASP A 29 -8.97 10.29 1.34
CA ASP A 29 -8.24 10.40 2.60
C ASP A 29 -9.16 10.75 3.76
N ARG A 30 -10.11 11.68 3.57
CA ARG A 30 -11.11 12.03 4.59
C ARG A 30 -11.99 10.83 4.95
N LEU A 31 -12.46 10.07 3.96
CA LEU A 31 -13.26 8.85 4.19
C LEU A 31 -12.46 7.80 4.97
N CYS A 32 -11.20 7.57 4.58
CA CYS A 32 -10.30 6.66 5.30
C CYS A 32 -10.07 7.13 6.74
N HIS A 33 -9.79 8.42 6.93
CA HIS A 33 -9.55 9.01 8.24
C HIS A 33 -10.74 8.80 9.17
N GLN A 34 -11.94 9.21 8.74
CA GLN A 34 -13.18 9.06 9.52
C GLN A 34 -13.46 7.60 9.86
N HIS A 35 -13.24 6.68 8.91
CA HIS A 35 -13.42 5.25 9.18
C HIS A 35 -12.46 4.75 10.27
N ILE A 36 -11.17 5.12 10.19
CA ILE A 36 -10.15 4.72 11.16
C ILE A 36 -10.44 5.30 12.54
N THR A 37 -10.73 6.59 12.63
CA THR A 37 -10.85 7.30 13.91
C THR A 37 -12.22 7.13 14.55
N GLU A 38 -13.30 7.28 13.78
CA GLU A 38 -14.67 7.31 14.31
C GLU A 38 -15.30 5.91 14.38
N LYS A 39 -15.07 5.05 13.37
CA LYS A 39 -15.68 3.71 13.35
C LYS A 39 -14.80 2.67 14.04
N GLN A 40 -13.52 2.63 13.71
CA GLN A 40 -12.60 1.61 14.25
C GLN A 40 -12.00 2.00 15.61
N GLN A 41 -12.16 3.26 16.03
CA GLN A 41 -11.58 3.82 17.26
C GLN A 41 -10.07 3.53 17.31
N ALA A 42 -9.40 3.83 16.20
CA ALA A 42 -7.98 3.58 15.97
C ALA A 42 -7.28 4.86 15.49
N ILE A 43 -5.97 4.81 15.33
CA ILE A 43 -5.16 5.97 14.92
C ILE A 43 -4.58 5.68 13.54
N SER A 44 -4.60 6.65 12.63
CA SER A 44 -3.80 6.58 11.40
C SER A 44 -2.32 6.74 11.74
N ALA A 45 -1.49 5.76 11.36
CA ALA A 45 -0.05 5.84 11.61
C ALA A 45 0.67 6.80 10.66
N CYS A 46 0.09 7.09 9.49
CA CYS A 46 0.67 7.99 8.51
C CYS A 46 0.58 9.45 8.97
N LEU A 47 -0.50 9.81 9.65
CA LEU A 47 -0.77 11.20 10.03
C LEU A 47 0.28 11.72 11.01
N GLY A 48 1.06 12.71 10.57
CA GLY A 48 2.15 13.32 11.33
C GLY A 48 3.47 12.53 11.32
N TYR A 49 3.51 11.33 10.71
CA TYR A 49 4.73 10.52 10.65
C TYR A 49 5.82 11.21 9.84
N HIS A 50 6.90 11.65 10.50
CA HIS A 50 7.96 12.46 9.88
C HIS A 50 7.42 13.69 9.10
N GLY A 51 6.33 14.29 9.58
CA GLY A 51 5.71 15.45 8.94
C GLY A 51 4.76 15.11 7.79
N PHE A 52 4.47 13.83 7.53
CA PHE A 52 3.48 13.43 6.52
C PHE A 52 2.08 13.99 6.89
N PRO A 53 1.41 14.74 6.00
CA PRO A 53 0.28 15.59 6.41
C PRO A 53 -1.10 14.91 6.33
N LYS A 54 -1.18 13.65 5.89
CA LYS A 54 -2.44 12.96 5.56
C LYS A 54 -2.55 11.60 6.25
N SER A 55 -3.74 11.02 6.21
CA SER A 55 -4.07 9.81 6.99
C SER A 55 -3.75 8.51 6.26
N VAL A 56 -3.71 8.54 4.94
CA VAL A 56 -3.29 7.41 4.09
C VAL A 56 -2.40 7.92 2.95
N CYS A 57 -1.63 7.02 2.32
CA CYS A 57 -0.97 7.37 1.07
C CYS A 57 -1.85 6.95 -0.11
N ILE A 58 -1.99 7.84 -1.10
CA ILE A 58 -2.74 7.56 -2.33
C ILE A 58 -1.85 7.90 -3.51
N SER A 59 -1.33 6.86 -4.18
CA SER A 59 -0.39 6.97 -5.29
C SER A 59 -1.10 6.67 -6.60
N VAL A 60 -1.23 7.67 -7.47
CA VAL A 60 -1.94 7.55 -8.74
C VAL A 60 -0.93 7.40 -9.89
N ASN A 61 -1.14 6.42 -10.76
CA ASN A 61 -0.38 6.18 -12.00
C ASN A 61 1.14 6.08 -11.80
N GLU A 62 1.90 7.09 -12.25
CA GLU A 62 3.37 7.14 -12.19
C GLU A 62 3.93 7.26 -10.78
N VAL A 63 3.11 7.63 -9.80
CA VAL A 63 3.52 7.74 -8.40
C VAL A 63 3.73 6.34 -7.83
N VAL A 64 4.98 6.04 -7.46
CA VAL A 64 5.40 4.73 -6.96
C VAL A 64 4.84 4.44 -5.56
N CYS A 65 5.12 5.32 -4.61
CA CYS A 65 4.88 5.18 -3.18
C CYS A 65 4.57 6.56 -2.59
N HIS A 66 3.92 6.60 -1.43
CA HIS A 66 3.78 7.80 -0.60
C HIS A 66 3.14 9.02 -1.29
N GLY A 67 2.23 8.82 -2.25
CA GLY A 67 1.45 9.91 -2.80
C GLY A 67 0.67 10.63 -1.70
N ILE A 68 0.80 11.96 -1.63
CA ILE A 68 0.11 12.79 -0.65
C ILE A 68 -1.30 13.13 -1.20
N PRO A 69 -2.38 12.74 -0.52
CA PRO A 69 -3.73 13.15 -0.88
C PRO A 69 -3.90 14.66 -1.01
N SER A 70 -4.61 15.10 -2.05
CA SER A 70 -4.91 16.51 -2.32
C SER A 70 -6.31 16.66 -2.93
N ASP A 71 -6.97 17.77 -2.63
CA ASP A 71 -8.25 18.13 -3.26
C ASP A 71 -8.09 18.53 -4.74
N ASP A 72 -6.87 18.86 -5.17
CA ASP A 72 -6.58 19.19 -6.58
C ASP A 72 -6.36 17.94 -7.46
N ARG A 73 -6.12 16.77 -6.85
CA ARG A 73 -5.88 15.52 -7.58
C ARG A 73 -7.18 14.74 -7.75
N VAL A 74 -7.89 15.04 -8.83
CA VAL A 74 -9.11 14.34 -9.27
C VAL A 74 -8.77 13.04 -10.00
N LEU A 75 -9.39 11.93 -9.61
CA LEU A 75 -9.26 10.65 -10.28
C LEU A 75 -9.98 10.65 -11.64
N LYS A 76 -9.35 10.05 -12.65
CA LYS A 76 -9.86 9.98 -14.01
C LYS A 76 -10.17 8.53 -14.39
N ASP A 77 -11.09 8.35 -15.35
CA ASP A 77 -11.36 7.05 -15.93
C ASP A 77 -10.08 6.46 -16.54
N GLY A 78 -9.78 5.21 -16.18
CA GLY A 78 -8.57 4.51 -16.60
C GLY A 78 -7.35 4.67 -15.70
N ASP A 79 -7.41 5.53 -14.67
CA ASP A 79 -6.33 5.65 -13.68
C ASP A 79 -6.14 4.34 -12.89
N ILE A 80 -4.91 4.05 -12.51
CA ILE A 80 -4.59 3.06 -11.49
C ILE A 80 -4.16 3.77 -10.21
N VAL A 81 -4.61 3.28 -9.07
CA VAL A 81 -4.43 3.94 -7.77
C VAL A 81 -4.00 2.94 -6.72
N ASN A 82 -2.86 3.15 -6.07
CA ASN A 82 -2.51 2.46 -4.83
C ASN A 82 -3.07 3.24 -3.64
N VAL A 83 -3.81 2.57 -2.76
CA VAL A 83 -4.13 3.10 -1.42
C VAL A 83 -3.36 2.30 -0.40
N ASP A 84 -2.56 2.98 0.40
CA ASP A 84 -1.69 2.43 1.45
C ASP A 84 -2.19 2.86 2.82
N VAL A 85 -2.51 1.89 3.67
CA VAL A 85 -3.17 2.11 4.95
C VAL A 85 -2.34 1.50 6.05
N THR A 86 -1.97 2.35 7.02
CA THR A 86 -1.39 1.89 8.28
C THR A 86 -2.22 2.38 9.47
N VAL A 87 -2.71 1.45 10.28
CA VAL A 87 -3.52 1.72 11.48
C VAL A 87 -2.77 1.32 12.74
N ILE A 88 -2.89 2.12 13.80
CA ILE A 88 -2.44 1.79 15.15
C ILE A 88 -3.66 1.45 16.01
N LYS A 89 -3.70 0.21 16.54
CA LYS A 89 -4.69 -0.24 17.50
C LYS A 89 -4.01 -1.01 18.63
N ASP A 90 -4.29 -0.63 19.87
CA ASP A 90 -3.71 -1.25 21.08
C ASP A 90 -2.17 -1.34 21.00
N GLU A 91 -1.53 -0.26 20.54
CA GLU A 91 -0.08 -0.13 20.32
C GLU A 91 0.52 -1.00 19.19
N TYR A 92 -0.32 -1.75 18.47
CA TYR A 92 0.07 -2.56 17.32
C TYR A 92 -0.22 -1.82 16.00
N HIS A 93 0.71 -1.93 15.06
CA HIS A 93 0.52 -1.42 13.70
C HIS A 93 -0.04 -2.54 12.81
N GLY A 94 -1.06 -2.22 12.01
CA GLY A 94 -1.51 -3.02 10.88
C GLY A 94 -1.24 -2.24 9.61
N ASP A 95 -0.57 -2.85 8.64
CA ASP A 95 -0.07 -2.18 7.43
C ASP A 95 -0.41 -3.01 6.19
N THR A 96 -1.09 -2.41 5.22
CA THR A 96 -1.47 -3.06 3.96
C THR A 96 -1.80 -2.03 2.88
N SER A 97 -1.63 -2.41 1.62
CA SER A 97 -2.06 -1.61 0.47
C SER A 97 -2.77 -2.44 -0.59
N LYS A 98 -3.47 -1.77 -1.49
CA LYS A 98 -4.11 -2.41 -2.65
C LYS A 98 -4.12 -1.48 -3.85
N MET A 99 -3.94 -2.06 -5.03
CA MET A 99 -4.17 -1.39 -6.32
C MET A 99 -5.65 -1.42 -6.69
N PHE A 100 -6.16 -0.28 -7.12
CA PHE A 100 -7.51 -0.07 -7.64
C PHE A 100 -7.41 0.43 -9.08
N ILE A 101 -8.45 0.13 -9.86
CA ILE A 101 -8.64 0.65 -11.20
C ILE A 101 -9.84 1.58 -11.14
N VAL A 102 -9.67 2.81 -11.59
CA VAL A 102 -10.71 3.84 -11.59
C VAL A 102 -11.51 3.70 -12.88
N GLY A 103 -12.79 3.34 -12.76
CA GLY A 103 -13.66 3.18 -13.93
C GLY A 103 -13.20 2.05 -14.85
N LYS A 104 -13.08 2.31 -16.17
CA LYS A 104 -12.72 1.29 -17.16
C LYS A 104 -11.20 1.06 -17.22
N PRO A 105 -10.72 -0.19 -17.06
CA PRO A 105 -9.29 -0.48 -17.16
C PRO A 105 -8.69 -0.15 -18.53
N THR A 106 -7.49 0.41 -18.52
CA THR A 106 -6.58 0.34 -19.67
C THR A 106 -5.88 -1.01 -19.71
N ILE A 107 -5.47 -1.48 -20.90
CA ILE A 107 -4.73 -2.74 -21.07
C ILE A 107 -3.46 -2.75 -20.21
N GLN A 108 -2.73 -1.63 -20.20
CA GLN A 108 -1.50 -1.49 -19.43
C GLN A 108 -1.77 -1.45 -17.92
N GLY A 109 -2.78 -0.69 -17.47
CA GLY A 109 -3.15 -0.59 -16.06
C GLY A 109 -3.62 -1.93 -15.49
N GLU A 110 -4.48 -2.65 -16.21
CA GLU A 110 -4.94 -3.98 -15.80
C GLU A 110 -3.77 -4.97 -15.71
N ARG A 111 -2.91 -4.99 -16.73
CA ARG A 111 -1.72 -5.86 -16.76
C ARG A 111 -0.79 -5.56 -15.58
N LEU A 112 -0.50 -4.28 -15.30
CA LEU A 112 0.38 -3.88 -14.22
C LEU A 112 -0.20 -4.28 -12.85
N CYS A 113 -1.48 -3.96 -12.59
CA CYS A 113 -2.15 -4.35 -11.35
C CYS A 113 -2.15 -5.87 -11.13
N ARG A 114 -2.43 -6.65 -12.17
CA ARG A 114 -2.42 -8.12 -12.12
C ARG A 114 -1.03 -8.67 -11.80
N VAL A 115 -0.01 -8.29 -12.60
CA VAL A 115 1.37 -8.78 -12.42
C VAL A 115 1.90 -8.42 -11.03
N THR A 116 1.56 -7.23 -10.54
CA THR A 116 1.92 -6.78 -9.20
C THR A 116 1.31 -7.68 -8.12
N GLN A 117 0.03 -7.99 -8.23
CA GLN A 117 -0.67 -8.87 -7.29
C GLN A 117 -0.15 -10.31 -7.34
N GLU A 118 0.12 -10.84 -8.54
CA GLU A 118 0.69 -12.17 -8.71
C GLU A 118 2.10 -12.26 -8.09
N SER A 119 2.90 -11.21 -8.24
CA SER A 119 4.23 -11.10 -7.63
C SER A 119 4.17 -11.13 -6.10
N LEU A 120 3.21 -10.42 -5.49
CA LEU A 120 2.97 -10.46 -4.05
C LEU A 120 2.66 -11.89 -3.58
N TYR A 121 1.77 -12.59 -4.28
CA TYR A 121 1.39 -13.96 -3.91
C TYR A 121 2.52 -14.96 -4.09
N ILE A 122 3.38 -14.79 -5.10
CA ILE A 122 4.60 -15.59 -5.25
C ILE A 122 5.49 -15.42 -4.01
N ALA A 123 5.73 -14.17 -3.58
CA ALA A 123 6.53 -13.91 -2.39
C ALA A 123 5.92 -14.51 -1.12
N LEU A 124 4.61 -14.33 -0.91
CA LEU A 124 3.90 -14.84 0.26
C LEU A 124 3.97 -16.37 0.39
N ARG A 125 3.87 -17.10 -0.72
CA ARG A 125 3.99 -18.57 -0.74
C ARG A 125 5.37 -19.09 -0.32
N LEU A 126 6.40 -18.26 -0.42
CA LEU A 126 7.76 -18.61 -0.03
C LEU A 126 8.02 -18.35 1.47
N VAL A 127 7.20 -17.53 2.14
CA VAL A 127 7.42 -17.14 3.53
C VAL A 127 7.31 -18.36 4.46
N LYS A 128 8.44 -18.73 5.08
CA LYS A 128 8.55 -19.78 6.09
C LYS A 128 9.79 -19.56 6.96
N PRO A 129 9.87 -20.17 8.17
CA PRO A 129 11.07 -20.08 8.99
C PRO A 129 12.35 -20.47 8.22
N GLY A 130 13.41 -19.70 8.40
CA GLY A 130 14.72 -19.95 7.77
C GLY A 130 14.88 -19.40 6.34
N ILE A 131 13.85 -18.85 5.70
CA ILE A 131 14.02 -18.22 4.38
C ILE A 131 14.80 -16.90 4.49
N ARG A 132 15.73 -16.66 3.56
CA ARG A 132 16.44 -15.38 3.48
C ARG A 132 15.55 -14.36 2.75
N ARG A 133 15.47 -13.13 3.26
CA ARG A 133 14.66 -12.05 2.65
C ARG A 133 14.96 -11.81 1.17
N ARG A 134 16.24 -11.94 0.78
CA ARG A 134 16.67 -11.80 -0.63
C ARG A 134 16.01 -12.83 -1.56
N GLU A 135 15.59 -13.99 -1.06
CA GLU A 135 14.90 -14.99 -1.90
C GLU A 135 13.54 -14.47 -2.37
N LEU A 136 12.84 -13.70 -1.54
CA LEU A 136 11.55 -13.10 -1.90
C LEU A 136 11.75 -12.11 -3.04
N GLY A 137 12.70 -11.17 -2.89
CA GLY A 137 13.04 -10.21 -3.95
C GLY A 137 13.46 -10.89 -5.24
N ARG A 138 14.30 -11.93 -5.17
CA ARG A 138 14.71 -12.71 -6.36
C ARG A 138 13.54 -13.39 -7.06
N ALA A 139 12.60 -13.95 -6.31
CA ALA A 139 11.43 -14.60 -6.88
C ALA A 139 10.48 -13.61 -7.56
N ILE A 140 10.24 -12.45 -6.93
CA ILE A 140 9.44 -11.36 -7.51
C ILE A 140 10.13 -10.85 -8.78
N GLN A 141 11.43 -10.53 -8.72
CA GLN A 141 12.19 -10.00 -9.86
C GLN A 141 12.14 -10.93 -11.06
N LYS A 142 12.45 -12.22 -10.85
CA LYS A 142 12.40 -13.22 -11.92
C LYS A 142 11.04 -13.29 -12.59
N TYR A 143 9.95 -13.19 -11.83
CA TYR A 143 8.60 -13.23 -12.36
C TYR A 143 8.27 -11.97 -13.16
N VAL A 144 8.58 -10.79 -12.61
CA VAL A 144 8.31 -9.48 -13.22
C VAL A 144 9.06 -9.29 -14.53
N GLU A 145 10.35 -9.64 -14.57
CA GLU A 145 11.18 -9.56 -15.79
C GLU A 145 10.64 -10.50 -16.88
N ALA A 146 10.11 -11.67 -16.52
CA ALA A 146 9.46 -12.59 -17.46
C ALA A 146 8.11 -12.07 -17.99
N GLN A 147 7.57 -11.00 -17.40
CA GLN A 147 6.40 -10.28 -17.89
C GLN A 147 6.79 -9.00 -18.65
N ASP A 148 8.03 -8.88 -19.14
CA ASP A 148 8.53 -7.71 -19.89
C ASP A 148 8.38 -6.38 -19.13
N PHE A 149 8.31 -6.43 -17.79
CA PHE A 149 8.35 -5.23 -16.96
C PHE A 149 9.78 -5.02 -16.45
N PRO A 150 10.34 -3.80 -16.55
CA PRO A 150 11.59 -3.50 -15.88
C PRO A 150 11.39 -3.59 -14.38
N TRP A 151 12.34 -4.17 -13.67
CA TRP A 151 12.33 -4.16 -12.21
C TRP A 151 12.37 -2.72 -11.70
N SER A 152 11.33 -2.29 -11.01
CA SER A 152 11.20 -0.95 -10.43
C SER A 152 10.81 -1.01 -8.96
N ALA A 153 11.12 0.05 -8.21
CA ALA A 153 10.67 0.22 -6.83
C ALA A 153 9.14 0.13 -6.68
N SER A 154 8.37 0.49 -7.72
CA SER A 154 6.90 0.42 -7.69
C SER A 154 6.34 -1.00 -7.57
N ILE A 155 6.97 -1.96 -8.23
CA ILE A 155 6.59 -3.37 -8.10
C ILE A 155 7.11 -3.93 -6.79
N ALA A 156 8.29 -3.47 -6.33
CA ALA A 156 8.82 -3.87 -5.04
C ALA A 156 7.92 -3.40 -3.87
N ASP A 157 7.33 -2.20 -3.90
CA ASP A 157 6.54 -1.68 -2.76
C ASP A 157 5.15 -2.33 -2.62
N THR A 158 4.53 -2.71 -3.73
CA THR A 158 3.23 -3.42 -3.73
C THR A 158 3.38 -4.93 -3.66
N ALA A 159 4.48 -5.51 -4.16
CA ALA A 159 4.83 -6.91 -3.94
C ALA A 159 5.59 -7.17 -2.63
N SER A 160 6.00 -6.10 -1.93
CA SER A 160 6.59 -6.22 -0.61
C SER A 160 5.53 -6.69 0.38
N VAL A 161 5.83 -7.79 1.05
CA VAL A 161 5.26 -8.08 2.37
C VAL A 161 5.75 -6.98 3.30
N LYS A 162 5.02 -5.86 3.37
CA LYS A 162 5.40 -4.70 4.16
C LYS A 162 5.41 -5.08 5.64
N ALA A 163 6.57 -4.94 6.25
CA ALA A 163 6.78 -5.02 7.69
C ALA A 163 7.61 -3.81 8.09
N SER A 164 6.98 -2.83 8.76
CA SER A 164 7.66 -1.65 9.30
C SER A 164 7.71 -1.70 10.83
N MET A 165 8.88 -1.38 11.39
CA MET A 165 9.21 -1.41 12.82
C MET A 165 9.41 0.01 13.37
N LYS A 166 8.93 0.25 14.60
CA LYS A 166 9.63 1.08 15.61
C LYS A 166 9.20 0.87 17.07
N SER A 167 8.08 0.19 17.38
CA SER A 167 7.70 -0.10 18.78
C SER A 167 7.95 -1.58 19.17
N ARG A 168 8.36 -1.82 20.41
CA ARG A 168 8.70 -3.13 21.00
C ARG A 168 7.55 -4.17 21.02
N ARG A 169 6.42 -3.86 20.38
CA ARG A 169 5.22 -4.72 20.29
C ARG A 169 4.89 -5.11 18.84
N CYS A 170 5.78 -4.93 17.88
CA CYS A 170 5.59 -5.45 16.52
C CYS A 170 6.37 -6.77 16.35
N CYS A 171 5.69 -7.91 16.30
CA CYS A 171 6.31 -9.17 15.91
C CYS A 171 6.45 -9.19 14.38
N ILE A 172 7.62 -8.78 13.88
CA ILE A 172 8.35 -9.28 12.69
C ILE A 172 9.44 -8.24 12.38
N THR A 173 10.71 -8.64 12.52
CA THR A 173 11.87 -7.83 12.15
C THR A 173 12.13 -7.92 10.64
N MET A 174 11.98 -6.80 9.91
CA MET A 174 12.57 -6.64 8.57
C MET A 174 13.29 -5.29 8.46
N PRO A 175 14.63 -5.26 8.52
CA PRO A 175 15.39 -4.05 8.25
C PRO A 175 15.74 -4.03 6.77
N THR A 176 15.03 -3.32 5.88
CA THR A 176 15.67 -2.61 4.72
C THR A 176 14.75 -2.03 3.64
N THR A 177 13.48 -2.40 3.45
CA THR A 177 12.72 -1.91 2.27
C THR A 177 11.82 -0.71 2.54
N ALA A 178 11.13 -0.64 3.69
CA ALA A 178 10.34 0.56 4.04
C ALA A 178 11.18 1.83 4.30
N ALA A 179 12.50 1.69 4.49
CA ALA A 179 13.42 2.80 4.73
C ALA A 179 13.96 3.46 3.45
N TRP A 180 13.69 2.91 2.26
CA TRP A 180 14.31 3.39 1.02
C TRP A 180 13.51 4.51 0.33
N CYS A 181 12.17 4.51 0.40
CA CYS A 181 11.35 5.55 -0.27
C CYS A 181 11.33 6.91 0.47
N CYS A 182 11.77 7.03 1.73
CA CYS A 182 11.76 8.29 2.51
C CYS A 182 13.09 9.06 2.52
N ARG A 183 14.04 8.73 1.64
CA ARG A 183 15.34 9.45 1.53
C ARG A 183 15.39 10.47 0.39
N LEU A 184 14.25 10.75 -0.25
CA LEU A 184 14.12 11.71 -1.35
C LEU A 184 13.03 12.77 -1.09
N ALA A 185 12.87 13.17 0.18
CA ALA A 185 12.27 14.44 0.55
C ALA A 185 13.31 15.26 1.33
#